data_AF-A0AAQ4DV99-F1
#
_entry.id   AF-A0AAQ4DV99-F1
#
_cell.length_a   1.000
_cell.length_b   1.000
_cell.length_c   1.000
_cell.angle_alpha   90.00
_cell.angle_beta   90.00
_cell.angle_gamma   90.00
#
_symmetry.space_group_name_H-M   'P 1'
#
loop_
_entity.id
_entity.type
_entity.pdbx_description
1 polymer ?
#
loop_
_entity_poly.entity_id
_entity_poly.type
_entity_poly.pdbx_seq_one_letter_code
_entity_poly.pdbx_strand_id
1 'polypeptide(L)'
;MASYFDEHGCEPLGPGEQPNHSLHLARLLIDGGFRASFDTEYHRMFPDEPHKPPASKQAVQSLKRAPVEEADPTVGAPSHEG
;
A
#
# COMPACT_ATOMS: atom_id res chain seq x y z
N MET A 1 13.17 12.53 -24.22
CA MET A 1 13.39 11.18 -23.67
C MET A 1 12.47 11.08 -22.47
N ALA A 2 11.52 10.15 -22.48
CA ALA A 2 10.66 9.91 -21.32
C ALA A 2 11.52 9.35 -20.19
N SER A 3 11.21 9.69 -18.93
CA SER A 3 11.93 9.09 -17.81
C SER A 3 11.48 7.63 -17.64
N TYR A 4 12.33 6.80 -17.05
CA TYR A 4 11.98 5.41 -16.66
C TYR A 4 10.66 5.34 -15.86
N PHE A 5 10.40 6.37 -15.07
CA PHE A 5 9.21 6.52 -14.24
C PHE A 5 7.94 6.79 -15.08
N ASP A 6 8.05 7.61 -16.13
CA ASP A 6 6.95 7.89 -17.06
C ASP A 6 6.57 6.65 -17.89
N GLU A 7 7.54 5.81 -18.26
CA GLU A 7 7.31 4.59 -19.04
C GLU A 7 6.63 3.48 -18.24
N HIS A 8 6.85 3.47 -16.92
CA HIS A 8 6.34 2.44 -16.02
C HIS A 8 5.17 2.89 -15.12
N GLY A 9 4.76 4.16 -15.21
CA GLY A 9 3.67 4.71 -14.40
C GLY A 9 3.97 4.69 -12.90
N CYS A 10 5.24 4.86 -12.52
CA CYS A 10 5.71 4.85 -11.14
C CYS A 10 6.27 6.23 -10.80
N GLU A 11 6.01 6.74 -9.59
CA GLU A 11 6.66 7.97 -9.11
C GLU A 11 8.01 7.65 -8.43
N PRO A 12 9.05 8.48 -8.62
CA PRO A 12 10.30 8.34 -7.89
C PRO A 12 10.10 8.61 -6.38
N LEU A 13 10.87 7.91 -5.54
CA LEU A 13 10.84 8.11 -4.09
C LEU A 13 11.33 9.51 -3.70
N GLY A 14 10.62 10.14 -2.77
CA GLY A 14 11.01 11.41 -2.17
C GLY A 14 12.17 11.30 -1.17
N PRO A 15 12.71 12.43 -0.69
CA PRO A 15 13.79 12.45 0.29
C PRO A 15 13.36 11.76 1.60
N GLY A 16 14.07 10.69 1.98
CA GLY A 16 13.78 9.92 3.19
C GLY A 16 12.65 8.89 3.04
N GLU A 17 12.00 8.82 1.88
CA GLU A 17 11.08 7.73 1.59
C GLU A 17 11.85 6.42 1.35
N GLN A 18 11.27 5.33 1.85
CA GLN A 18 11.76 3.99 1.58
C GLN A 18 10.73 3.20 0.78
N PRO A 19 11.18 2.22 -0.02
CA PRO A 19 10.26 1.28 -0.65
C PRO A 19 9.32 0.65 0.37
N ASN A 20 8.07 0.41 -0.03
CA ASN A 20 7.10 -0.18 0.88
C ASN A 20 7.47 -1.65 1.17
N HIS A 21 8.08 -1.88 2.33
CA HIS A 21 8.54 -3.20 2.78
C HIS A 21 7.41 -4.24 2.85
N SER A 22 6.16 -3.81 3.08
CA SER A 22 5.01 -4.73 3.06
C SER A 22 4.70 -5.24 1.65
N LEU A 23 4.88 -4.41 0.62
CA LEU A 23 4.74 -4.84 -0.78
C LEU A 23 5.88 -5.77 -1.19
N HIS A 24 7.10 -5.52 -0.71
CA HIS A 24 8.23 -6.42 -0.95
C HIS A 24 8.04 -7.79 -0.27
N LEU A 25 7.52 -7.80 0.95
CA LEU A 25 7.15 -9.04 1.63
C LEU A 25 6.05 -9.77 0.85
N ALA A 26 4.98 -9.08 0.45
CA ALA A 26 3.91 -9.68 -0.34
C ALA A 26 4.44 -10.30 -1.64
N ARG A 27 5.35 -9.60 -2.35
CA ARG A 27 6.03 -10.11 -3.54
C ARG A 27 6.79 -11.40 -3.25
N LEU A 28 7.58 -11.43 -2.18
CA LEU A 28 8.35 -12.62 -1.78
C LEU A 28 7.43 -13.81 -1.46
N LEU A 29 6.30 -13.58 -0.79
CA LEU A 29 5.35 -14.66 -0.48
C LEU A 29 4.66 -15.22 -1.74
N ILE A 30 4.35 -14.35 -2.70
CA ILE A 30 3.75 -14.75 -3.98
C ILE A 30 4.76 -15.51 -4.85
N ASP A 31 5.94 -14.93 -5.07
CA ASP A 31 6.97 -15.48 -5.96
C ASP A 31 7.63 -16.72 -5.37
N GLY A 32 7.72 -16.81 -4.03
CA GLY A 32 8.25 -17.97 -3.31
C GLY A 32 7.33 -19.19 -3.35
N GLY A 33 6.20 -19.14 -4.04
CA GLY A 33 5.27 -20.27 -4.19
C GLY A 33 4.43 -20.57 -2.94
N PHE A 34 4.50 -19.74 -1.90
CA PHE A 34 3.72 -19.92 -0.67
C PHE A 34 2.23 -19.66 -0.85
N ARG A 35 1.82 -19.14 -2.01
CA ARG A 35 0.42 -18.83 -2.33
C ARG A 35 -0.53 -20.01 -2.04
N ALA A 36 -0.18 -21.22 -2.47
CA ALA A 36 -1.04 -22.39 -2.26
C ALA A 36 -1.19 -22.75 -0.77
N SER A 37 -0.12 -22.63 0.00
CA SER A 37 -0.13 -22.88 1.45
C SER A 37 -0.96 -21.83 2.17
N PHE A 38 -0.81 -20.56 1.82
CA PHE A 38 -1.65 -19.48 2.38
C PHE A 38 -3.11 -19.64 2.04
N ASP A 39 -3.43 -20.02 0.81
CA ASP A 39 -4.81 -20.24 0.36
C ASP A 39 -5.47 -21.37 1.17
N THR A 40 -4.74 -22.47 1.38
CA THR A 40 -5.20 -23.61 2.18
C THR A 40 -5.46 -23.22 3.65
N GLU A 41 -4.53 -22.51 4.28
CA GLU A 41 -4.70 -22.07 5.68
C GLU A 41 -5.80 -21.00 5.81
N TYR A 42 -5.94 -20.11 4.82
CA TYR A 42 -7.02 -19.13 4.78
C TYR A 42 -8.39 -19.84 4.74
N HIS A 43 -8.56 -20.83 3.86
CA HIS A 43 -9.79 -21.62 3.79
C HIS A 43 -10.08 -22.41 5.08
N ARG A 44 -9.03 -22.86 5.78
CA ARG A 44 -9.18 -23.50 7.07
C ARG A 44 -9.69 -22.55 8.15
N MET A 45 -9.19 -21.31 8.17
CA MET A 45 -9.58 -20.30 9.16
C MET A 45 -10.95 -19.66 8.83
N PHE A 46 -11.28 -19.56 7.54
CA PHE A 46 -12.47 -18.90 7.03
C PHE A 46 -13.23 -19.82 6.05
N PRO A 47 -13.84 -20.91 6.53
CA PRO A 47 -14.45 -21.92 5.67
C PRO A 47 -15.66 -21.41 4.87
N ASP A 48 -16.43 -20.48 5.43
CA ASP A 48 -17.66 -19.95 4.83
C ASP A 48 -17.45 -18.61 4.10
N GLU A 49 -16.23 -18.05 4.13
CA GLU A 49 -15.95 -16.77 3.47
C GLU A 49 -15.45 -17.05 2.03
N PRO A 50 -16.17 -16.58 0.99
CA PRO A 50 -15.67 -16.69 -0.37
C PRO A 50 -14.36 -15.90 -0.49
N HIS A 51 -13.37 -16.43 -1.20
CA HIS A 51 -12.08 -15.77 -1.46
C HIS A 51 -12.30 -14.47 -2.24
N LYS A 52 -12.63 -13.40 -1.53
CA LYS A 52 -12.72 -12.06 -2.10
C LYS A 52 -11.28 -11.57 -2.19
N PRO A 53 -10.79 -11.22 -3.39
CA PRO A 53 -9.46 -10.63 -3.48
C PRO A 53 -9.42 -9.42 -2.55
N PRO A 54 -8.37 -9.28 -1.73
CA PRO A 54 -8.20 -8.11 -0.88
C PRO A 54 -8.20 -6.90 -1.83
N ALA A 55 -9.18 -6.02 -1.67
CA ALA A 55 -9.46 -4.89 -2.55
C ALA A 55 -10.02 -5.25 -3.95
N SER A 56 -11.14 -5.98 -4.02
CA SER A 56 -11.97 -5.94 -5.23
C SER A 56 -12.37 -4.49 -5.58
N LYS A 57 -12.56 -4.18 -6.86
CA LYS A 57 -13.00 -2.83 -7.30
C LYS A 57 -14.27 -2.39 -6.56
N GLN A 58 -15.19 -3.33 -6.32
CA GLN A 58 -16.41 -3.10 -5.58
C GLN A 58 -16.15 -2.76 -4.10
N ALA A 59 -15.22 -3.47 -3.45
CA ALA A 59 -14.84 -3.18 -2.06
C ALA A 59 -14.25 -1.78 -1.93
N VAL A 60 -13.34 -1.39 -2.84
CA VAL A 60 -12.75 -0.03 -2.86
C VAL A 60 -13.82 1.04 -3.07
N GLN A 61 -14.76 0.82 -3.99
CA GLN A 61 -15.85 1.77 -4.27
C GLN A 61 -16.83 1.92 -3.09
N SER A 62 -16.97 0.89 -2.24
CA SER A 62 -17.84 0.93 -1.07
C SER A 62 -17.24 1.66 0.13
N LEU A 63 -15.95 2.01 0.09
CA LEU A 63 -15.28 2.71 1.19
C LEU A 63 -15.82 4.14 1.35
N LYS A 64 -16.13 4.53 2.59
CA LYS A 64 -16.54 5.89 2.94
C LYS A 64 -15.37 6.84 2.73
N ARG A 65 -15.57 7.86 1.88
CA ARG A 65 -14.58 8.93 1.70
C ARG A 65 -14.64 9.89 2.90
N ALA A 66 -13.48 10.14 3.50
CA ALA A 66 -13.30 11.25 4.44
C ALA A 66 -12.57 12.39 3.72
N PRO A 67 -12.93 13.66 3.96
CA PRO A 67 -12.11 14.78 3.50
C PRO A 67 -10.74 14.70 4.18
N VAL A 68 -9.68 14.89 3.40
CA VAL A 68 -8.34 15.07 3.95
C VAL A 68 -8.26 16.53 4.38
N GLU A 69 -8.26 16.79 5.68
CA GLU A 69 -7.81 18.08 6.18
C GLU A 69 -6.30 18.13 5.96
N GLU A 70 -5.85 18.97 5.03
CA GLU A 70 -4.43 19.22 4.87
C GLU A 70 -3.92 19.82 6.18
N ALA A 71 -3.00 19.12 6.83
CA ALA A 71 -2.32 19.64 8.00
C ALA A 71 -1.58 20.93 7.58
N ASP A 72 -1.95 22.03 8.22
CA ASP A 72 -1.38 23.36 8.01
C ASP A 72 0.15 23.30 8.13
N PRO A 73 0.93 23.63 7.08
CA PRO A 73 2.39 23.49 7.06
C PRO A 73 3.13 24.47 8.00
N THR A 74 2.43 25.23 8.84
CA THR A 74 3.00 26.31 9.66
C THR A 74 3.40 25.89 11.07
N VAL A 75 3.07 24.69 11.54
CA VAL A 75 3.43 24.23 12.90
C VAL A 75 4.73 23.42 12.88
N GLY A 76 5.87 24.10 12.67
CA GLY A 76 7.15 23.40 12.60
C GLY A 76 8.41 24.23 12.44
N ALA A 77 8.52 25.39 13.09
CA ALA A 77 9.81 26.05 13.28
C ALA A 77 9.92 26.59 14.70
N PRO A 78 10.72 25.98 15.61
CA PRO A 78 11.15 26.67 16.80
C PRO A 78 12.18 27.73 16.37
N SER A 79 11.74 28.99 16.34
CA SER A 79 12.62 30.14 16.34
C SER A 79 13.49 30.10 17.60
N HIS A 80 14.75 29.72 17.47
CA HIS A 80 15.77 30.03 18.49
C HIS A 80 16.29 31.44 18.20
N GLU A 81 15.71 32.43 18.88
CA GLU A 81 16.26 33.77 19.01
C GLU A 81 17.16 33.83 20.27
N GLY A 82 18.28 34.56 20.15
CA GLY A 82 18.99 35.21 21.27
C GLY A 82 20.16 34.47 21.87
#